data_AF-A0A1U8MT97-F1
#
_entry.id   AF-A0A1U8MT97-F1
#
_cell.length_a   1.000
_cell.length_b   1.000
_cell.length_c   1.000
_cell.angle_alpha   90.00
_cell.angle_beta   90.00
_cell.angle_gamma   90.00
#
_symmetry.space_group_name_H-M   'P 1'
#
loop_
_entity.id
_entity.type
_entity.pdbx_description
1 polymer ?
#
loop_
_entity_poly.entity_id
_entity_poly.type
_entity_poly.pdbx_seq_one_letter_code
_entity_poly.pdbx_strand_id
1 'polypeptide(L)'
;MATDVKAIGSTGNWQFNGIVDVFRKTLKSDGIAGLYRGFNIRLAEFGMMGAVSAGLKPWKQHYSSLLQNNVFSRHMVKFGFGICANMAIYPLDTVNKRMMMTSGAVKYKSTRQAIAQIMKTEGLKSFYSGAGAEILSCAVYKGTVLLIIYVADVIRAAKEKNDYCSRSTMEGSLRQMTRH
;
A
#
# COMPACT_ATOMS: atom_id res chain seq x y z
N MET A 1 0.94 -10.59 11.82
CA MET A 1 1.56 -10.32 13.13
C MET A 1 0.44 -10.33 14.17
N ALA A 2 0.18 -11.45 14.82
CA ALA A 2 -0.78 -11.56 15.95
C ALA A 2 -0.82 -13.01 16.47
N THR A 3 0.27 -13.52 17.01
CA THR A 3 0.21 -14.75 17.83
C THR A 3 0.53 -14.48 19.29
N ASP A 4 0.60 -13.22 19.72
CA ASP A 4 1.00 -12.87 21.08
C ASP A 4 0.20 -11.72 21.69
N VAL A 5 -1.10 -11.67 21.38
CA VAL A 5 -2.06 -10.99 22.26
C VAL A 5 -2.65 -12.09 23.14
N LYS A 6 -1.99 -12.27 24.30
CA LYS A 6 -2.36 -13.08 25.47
C LYS A 6 -3.70 -13.82 25.36
N ALA A 7 -3.65 -15.15 25.53
CA ALA A 7 -4.75 -15.89 26.13
C ALA A 7 -5.10 -15.21 27.46
N ILE A 8 -6.23 -14.50 27.46
CA ILE A 8 -6.87 -13.94 28.66
C ILE A 8 -7.36 -15.15 29.47
N GLY A 9 -6.49 -15.76 30.29
CA GLY A 9 -6.92 -16.93 31.05
C GLY A 9 -5.93 -17.67 31.94
N SER A 10 -4.60 -17.53 31.81
CA SER A 10 -3.70 -18.22 32.74
C SER A 10 -2.33 -17.53 32.88
N THR A 11 -2.02 -17.10 34.10
CA THR A 11 -0.67 -16.82 34.65
C THR A 11 0.32 -16.01 33.79
N GLY A 12 0.06 -14.71 33.66
CA GLY A 12 0.94 -13.68 34.26
C GLY A 12 2.30 -13.28 33.67
N ASN A 13 2.92 -13.98 32.70
CA ASN A 13 4.24 -13.56 32.17
C ASN A 13 4.16 -13.05 30.72
N TRP A 14 4.74 -11.87 30.47
CA TRP A 14 4.89 -11.31 29.12
C TRP A 14 5.95 -12.12 28.35
N GLN A 15 5.62 -12.61 27.15
CA GLN A 15 6.54 -13.40 26.32
C GLN A 15 7.78 -12.58 25.90
N PHE A 16 7.66 -11.24 25.84
CA PHE A 16 8.73 -10.31 25.49
C PHE A 16 8.66 -9.03 26.31
N ASN A 17 9.77 -8.64 26.94
CA ASN A 17 9.88 -7.42 27.78
C ASN A 17 10.47 -6.21 27.02
N GLY A 18 10.41 -6.22 25.68
CA GLY A 18 10.85 -5.12 24.82
C GLY A 18 11.54 -5.58 23.54
N ILE A 19 11.86 -4.63 22.66
CA ILE A 19 12.48 -4.90 21.35
C ILE A 19 13.83 -5.61 21.50
N VAL A 20 14.65 -5.19 22.47
CA VAL A 20 15.98 -5.80 22.72
C VAL A 20 15.84 -7.26 23.20
N ASP A 21 14.82 -7.56 24.00
CA ASP A 21 14.53 -8.93 24.46
C ASP A 21 14.03 -9.81 23.31
N VAL A 22 13.23 -9.26 22.38
CA VAL A 22 12.85 -9.94 21.12
C VAL A 22 14.09 -10.27 20.30
N PHE A 23 14.98 -9.31 20.05
CA PHE A 23 16.21 -9.55 19.27
C PHE A 23 17.09 -10.63 19.89
N ARG A 24 17.29 -10.58 21.22
CA ARG A 24 18.09 -11.58 21.94
C ARG A 24 17.46 -12.97 21.85
N LYS A 25 16.14 -13.07 21.98
CA LYS A 25 15.39 -14.33 21.86
C LYS A 25 15.41 -14.86 20.42
N THR A 26 15.23 -14.00 19.42
CA THR A 26 15.31 -14.37 17.99
C THR A 26 16.69 -14.87 17.59
N LEU A 27 17.77 -14.20 18.04
CA LEU A 27 19.13 -14.67 17.78
C LEU A 27 19.41 -16.01 18.46
N LYS A 28 18.85 -16.24 19.65
CA LYS A 28 18.99 -17.51 20.38
C LYS A 28 18.15 -18.65 19.77
N SER A 29 16.98 -18.36 19.20
CA SER A 29 16.06 -19.37 18.65
C SER A 29 16.32 -19.70 17.17
N ASP A 30 16.53 -18.68 16.33
CA ASP A 30 16.58 -18.82 14.87
C ASP A 30 17.94 -18.42 14.26
N GLY A 31 18.85 -17.86 15.06
CA GLY A 31 20.17 -17.41 14.60
C GLY A 31 20.15 -16.26 13.59
N ILE A 32 21.31 -15.94 13.02
CA ILE A 32 21.48 -14.83 12.05
C ILE A 32 20.76 -15.13 10.72
N ALA A 33 20.70 -16.40 10.32
CA ALA A 33 19.98 -16.83 9.12
C ALA A 33 18.46 -16.66 9.24
N GLY A 34 17.91 -16.75 10.46
CA GLY A 34 16.51 -16.46 10.74
C GLY A 34 16.14 -15.00 10.47
N LEU A 35 17.07 -14.06 10.72
CA LEU A 35 16.86 -12.63 10.50
C LEU A 35 16.67 -12.26 9.01
N TYR A 36 17.31 -12.99 8.10
CA TYR A 36 17.20 -12.79 6.65
C TYR A 36 16.09 -13.61 6.00
N ARG A 37 15.34 -14.40 6.79
CA ARG A 37 14.27 -15.26 6.30
C ARG A 37 13.11 -14.40 5.78
N GLY A 38 12.83 -14.49 4.49
CA GLY A 38 11.79 -13.70 3.81
C GLY A 38 12.31 -12.46 3.06
N PHE A 39 13.56 -12.03 3.30
CA PHE A 39 14.13 -10.89 2.57
C PHE A 39 14.25 -11.16 1.07
N ASN A 40 14.72 -12.36 0.70
CA ASN A 40 14.85 -12.75 -0.72
C ASN A 40 13.50 -12.82 -1.44
N ILE A 41 12.42 -13.21 -0.73
CA ILE A 41 11.08 -13.25 -1.30
C ILE A 41 10.56 -11.83 -1.49
N ARG A 42 10.83 -10.94 -0.53
CA ARG A 42 10.46 -9.53 -0.63
C ARG A 42 11.14 -8.81 -1.80
N LEU A 43 12.40 -9.14 -2.07
CA LEU A 43 13.11 -8.64 -3.25
C LEU A 43 12.47 -9.15 -4.56
N ALA A 44 12.10 -10.42 -4.61
CA ALA A 44 11.41 -10.99 -5.77
C ALA A 44 10.02 -10.36 -5.99
N GLU A 45 9.28 -10.09 -4.92
CA GLU A 45 7.99 -9.37 -4.97
C GLU A 45 8.15 -7.95 -5.52
N PHE A 46 9.20 -7.23 -5.12
CA PHE A 46 9.47 -5.90 -5.66
C PHE A 46 9.74 -5.93 -7.17
N GLY A 47 10.53 -6.90 -7.62
CA GLY A 47 10.77 -7.13 -9.06
C GLY A 47 9.48 -7.47 -9.81
N MET A 48 8.64 -8.34 -9.25
CA MET A 48 7.36 -8.71 -9.85
C MET A 48 6.39 -7.52 -9.92
N MET A 49 6.27 -6.74 -8.84
CA MET A 49 5.43 -5.54 -8.84
C MET A 49 5.90 -4.53 -9.88
N GLY A 50 7.22 -4.37 -10.03
CA GLY A 50 7.82 -3.57 -11.09
C GLY A 50 7.38 -4.04 -12.48
N ALA A 51 7.55 -5.32 -12.79
CA ALA A 51 7.18 -5.91 -14.07
C ALA A 51 5.68 -5.80 -14.37
N VAL A 52 4.83 -6.14 -13.40
CA VAL A 52 3.37 -6.03 -13.50
C VAL A 52 2.95 -4.59 -13.73
N SER A 53 3.52 -3.64 -12.98
CA SER A 53 3.21 -2.22 -13.17
C SER A 53 3.65 -1.69 -14.53
N ALA A 54 4.78 -2.17 -15.08
CA ALA A 54 5.29 -1.79 -16.38
C ALA A 54 4.43 -2.31 -17.53
N GLY A 55 4.05 -3.59 -17.51
CA GLY A 55 3.17 -4.18 -18.54
C GLY A 55 1.79 -3.54 -18.58
N LEU A 56 1.35 -2.99 -17.46
CA LEU A 56 0.03 -2.42 -17.29
C LEU A 56 -0.02 -0.90 -17.50
N LYS A 57 1.13 -0.22 -17.58
CA LYS A 57 1.24 1.21 -17.92
C LYS A 57 0.55 1.61 -19.23
N PRO A 58 0.74 0.93 -20.38
CA PRO A 58 0.12 1.35 -21.63
C PRO A 58 -1.42 1.36 -21.53
N TRP A 59 -1.98 0.36 -20.85
CA TRP A 59 -3.41 0.27 -20.62
C TRP A 59 -3.94 1.36 -19.67
N LYS A 60 -3.25 1.61 -18.56
CA LYS A 60 -3.59 2.71 -17.64
C LYS A 60 -3.57 4.06 -18.34
N GLN A 61 -2.58 4.29 -19.20
CA GLN A 61 -2.42 5.54 -19.92
C GLN A 61 -3.54 5.74 -20.94
N HIS A 62 -3.88 4.68 -21.69
CA HIS A 62 -4.97 4.71 -22.67
C HIS A 62 -6.33 5.01 -22.02
N TYR A 63 -6.67 4.35 -20.91
CA TYR A 63 -7.92 4.66 -20.20
C TYR A 63 -7.90 6.03 -19.51
N SER A 64 -6.72 6.49 -19.06
CA SER A 64 -6.60 7.83 -18.45
C SER A 64 -6.73 8.96 -19.47
N SER A 65 -6.41 8.74 -20.75
CA SER A 65 -6.60 9.75 -21.81
C SER A 65 -8.07 9.85 -22.24
N LEU A 66 -8.82 8.75 -22.21
CA LEU A 66 -10.24 8.75 -22.58
C LEU A 66 -11.15 9.42 -21.53
N LEU A 67 -10.70 9.51 -20.28
CA LEU A 67 -11.51 10.00 -19.14
C LEU A 67 -10.99 11.34 -18.59
N GLN A 68 -10.38 12.17 -19.45
CA GLN A 68 -9.77 13.46 -19.06
C GLN A 68 -10.76 14.44 -18.43
N ASN A 69 -12.05 14.36 -18.77
CA ASN A 69 -13.05 15.37 -18.40
C ASN A 69 -13.42 15.34 -16.91
N ASN A 70 -13.18 14.23 -16.20
CA ASN A 70 -13.56 14.08 -14.80
C ASN A 70 -12.41 13.53 -13.94
N VAL A 71 -11.95 14.34 -12.98
CA VAL A 71 -10.91 13.94 -12.03
C VAL A 71 -11.30 12.68 -11.27
N PHE A 72 -12.57 12.51 -10.92
CA PHE A 72 -13.11 11.34 -10.23
C PHE A 72 -12.93 10.06 -11.07
N SER A 73 -13.33 10.11 -12.35
CA SER A 73 -13.30 8.96 -13.25
C SER A 73 -11.88 8.43 -13.48
N ARG A 74 -10.93 9.35 -13.66
CA ARG A 74 -9.49 9.02 -13.74
C ARG A 74 -8.96 8.32 -12.48
N HIS A 75 -9.45 8.68 -11.30
CA HIS A 75 -9.04 8.04 -10.04
C HIS A 75 -9.67 6.66 -9.85
N MET A 76 -10.92 6.46 -10.29
CA MET A 76 -11.59 5.16 -10.26
C MET A 76 -10.87 4.12 -11.11
N VAL A 77 -10.47 4.47 -12.34
CA VAL A 77 -9.68 3.57 -13.19
C VAL A 77 -8.36 3.19 -12.53
N LYS A 78 -7.64 4.18 -11.95
CA LYS A 78 -6.39 3.92 -11.22
C LYS A 78 -6.61 3.00 -10.01
N PHE A 79 -7.74 3.15 -9.32
CA PHE A 79 -8.10 2.31 -8.18
C PHE A 79 -8.39 0.87 -8.59
N GLY A 80 -9.29 0.65 -9.55
CA GLY A 80 -9.62 -0.70 -10.03
C GLY A 80 -8.39 -1.45 -10.52
N PHE A 81 -7.55 -0.76 -11.27
CA PHE A 81 -6.30 -1.32 -11.76
C PHE A 81 -5.29 -1.61 -10.63
N GLY A 82 -5.26 -0.76 -9.59
CA GLY A 82 -4.47 -1.01 -8.38
C GLY A 82 -4.89 -2.29 -7.66
N ILE A 83 -6.19 -2.52 -7.51
CA ILE A 83 -6.72 -3.75 -6.90
C ILE A 83 -6.33 -4.97 -7.72
N CYS A 84 -6.49 -4.93 -9.05
CA CYS A 84 -6.13 -6.06 -9.91
C CYS A 84 -4.65 -6.42 -9.80
N ALA A 85 -3.76 -5.41 -9.79
CA ALA A 85 -2.32 -5.65 -9.63
C ALA A 85 -1.98 -6.23 -8.25
N ASN A 86 -2.60 -5.70 -7.19
CA ASN A 86 -2.40 -6.21 -5.83
C ASN A 86 -2.91 -7.65 -5.69
N MET A 87 -4.04 -7.99 -6.30
CA MET A 87 -4.61 -9.33 -6.25
C MET A 87 -3.71 -10.38 -6.93
N ALA A 88 -3.02 -10.00 -8.02
CA ALA A 88 -2.07 -10.87 -8.70
C ALA A 88 -0.82 -11.18 -7.85
N ILE A 89 -0.39 -10.22 -7.01
CA ILE A 89 0.81 -10.33 -6.16
C ILE A 89 0.48 -10.90 -4.78
N TYR A 90 -0.78 -10.81 -4.36
CA TYR A 90 -1.31 -11.27 -3.08
C TYR A 90 -0.88 -12.69 -2.64
N PRO A 91 -0.83 -13.72 -3.51
CA PRO A 91 -0.37 -15.04 -3.09
C PRO A 91 1.10 -15.05 -2.63
N LEU A 92 1.98 -14.26 -3.25
CA LEU A 92 3.38 -14.17 -2.84
C LEU A 92 3.52 -13.44 -1.51
N ASP A 93 2.81 -12.31 -1.35
CA ASP A 93 2.83 -11.53 -0.12
C ASP A 93 2.32 -12.36 1.08
N THR A 94 1.28 -13.18 0.87
CA THR A 94 0.79 -14.12 1.89
C THR A 94 1.84 -15.18 2.25
N VAL A 95 2.55 -15.75 1.27
CA VAL A 95 3.64 -16.71 1.52
C VAL A 95 4.76 -16.05 2.31
N ASN A 96 5.15 -14.83 1.95
CA ASN A 96 6.21 -14.09 2.61
C ASN A 96 5.86 -13.78 4.07
N LYS A 97 4.66 -13.24 4.31
CA LYS A 97 4.13 -13.00 5.67
C LYS A 97 4.12 -14.28 6.50
N ARG A 98 3.74 -15.42 5.93
CA ARG A 98 3.76 -16.73 6.63
C ARG A 98 5.17 -17.23 6.91
N MET A 99 6.11 -17.04 5.98
CA MET A 99 7.51 -17.40 6.16
C MET A 99 8.19 -16.53 7.22
N MET A 100 7.85 -15.24 7.30
CA MET A 100 8.36 -14.31 8.32
C MET A 100 7.74 -14.54 9.71
N MET A 101 6.50 -15.03 9.79
CA MET A 101 5.82 -15.29 11.06
C MET A 101 6.17 -16.64 11.72
N THR A 102 7.01 -17.47 11.08
CA THR A 102 7.44 -18.74 11.68
C THR A 102 8.72 -18.53 12.49
N SER A 103 8.57 -18.12 13.76
CA SER A 103 9.69 -17.99 14.71
C SER A 103 9.80 -19.24 15.60
N GLY A 104 11.00 -19.79 15.75
CA GLY A 104 11.31 -20.88 16.70
C GLY A 104 11.22 -22.32 16.17
N ALA A 105 10.74 -22.54 14.94
CA ALA A 105 10.84 -23.84 14.27
C ALA A 105 11.13 -23.62 12.78
N VAL A 106 12.17 -24.24 12.25
CA VAL A 106 12.54 -24.16 10.82
C VAL A 106 11.52 -24.94 9.98
N LYS A 107 10.30 -24.41 9.81
CA LYS A 107 9.21 -25.11 9.11
C LYS A 107 9.35 -25.05 7.59
N TYR A 108 10.07 -24.05 7.04
CA TYR A 108 10.21 -23.86 5.59
C TYR A 108 11.64 -23.53 5.16
N LYS A 109 12.35 -24.47 4.54
CA LYS A 109 13.73 -24.24 4.03
C LYS A 109 13.75 -23.45 2.70
N SER A 110 12.68 -23.53 1.91
CA SER A 110 12.58 -22.87 0.60
C SER A 110 11.15 -22.39 0.30
N THR A 111 11.01 -21.31 -0.47
CA THR A 111 9.72 -20.72 -0.88
C THR A 111 8.80 -21.72 -1.58
N ARG A 112 9.35 -22.58 -2.45
CA ARG A 112 8.57 -23.62 -3.15
C ARG A 112 8.00 -24.67 -2.20
N GLN A 113 8.75 -25.07 -1.18
CA GLN A 113 8.26 -26.00 -0.15
C GLN A 113 7.18 -25.33 0.71
N ALA A 114 7.34 -24.05 1.04
CA ALA A 114 6.31 -23.30 1.75
C ALA A 114 5.00 -23.26 0.98
N ILE A 115 5.03 -22.91 -0.31
CA ILE A 115 3.83 -22.88 -1.17
C ILE A 115 3.16 -24.25 -1.23
N ALA A 116 3.93 -25.31 -1.50
CA ALA A 116 3.39 -26.67 -1.62
C ALA A 116 2.75 -27.14 -0.30
N GLN A 117 3.35 -26.81 0.83
CA GLN A 117 2.83 -27.20 2.14
C GLN A 117 1.61 -26.38 2.56
N ILE A 118 1.60 -25.06 2.32
CA ILE A 118 0.42 -24.21 2.56
C ILE A 118 -0.77 -24.68 1.72
N MET A 119 -0.52 -25.00 0.45
CA MET A 119 -1.56 -25.49 -0.45
C MET A 119 -2.13 -26.83 0.01
N LYS A 120 -1.30 -27.73 0.56
CA LYS A 120 -1.75 -29.02 1.12
C LYS A 120 -2.50 -28.88 2.44
N THR A 121 -2.15 -27.91 3.29
CA THR A 121 -2.74 -27.81 4.64
C THR A 121 -3.98 -26.92 4.71
N GLU A 122 -4.04 -25.84 3.94
CA GLU A 122 -5.09 -24.83 4.06
C GLU A 122 -5.81 -24.51 2.74
N GLY A 123 -5.28 -24.99 1.61
CA GLY A 123 -5.87 -24.80 0.28
C GLY A 123 -5.74 -23.37 -0.27
N LEU A 124 -6.33 -23.14 -1.45
CA LEU A 124 -6.17 -21.90 -2.20
C LEU A 124 -6.83 -20.67 -1.55
N LYS A 125 -7.89 -20.88 -0.76
CA LYS A 125 -8.61 -19.81 -0.04
C LYS A 125 -7.70 -19.08 0.96
N SER A 126 -6.71 -19.79 1.49
CA SER A 126 -5.73 -19.26 2.43
C SER A 126 -4.87 -18.13 1.83
N PHE A 127 -4.57 -18.19 0.53
CA PHE A 127 -3.76 -17.16 -0.13
C PHE A 127 -4.49 -15.82 -0.25
N TYR A 128 -5.81 -15.81 -0.36
CA TYR A 128 -6.65 -14.60 -0.49
C TYR A 128 -7.31 -14.18 0.83
N SER A 129 -7.03 -14.88 1.93
CA SER A 129 -7.45 -14.48 3.26
C SER A 129 -6.88 -13.10 3.59
N GLY A 130 -7.75 -12.11 3.81
CA GLY A 130 -7.37 -10.72 4.07
C GLY A 130 -7.43 -9.78 2.86
N ALA A 131 -7.72 -10.28 1.65
CA ALA A 131 -7.79 -9.43 0.45
C ALA A 131 -8.82 -8.29 0.60
N GLY A 132 -9.92 -8.54 1.33
CA GLY A 132 -10.90 -7.50 1.66
C GLY A 132 -10.35 -6.38 2.54
N ALA A 133 -9.48 -6.69 3.51
CA ALA A 133 -8.84 -5.68 4.36
C ALA A 133 -7.83 -4.84 3.58
N GLU A 134 -7.11 -5.45 2.63
CA GLU A 134 -6.20 -4.75 1.73
C GLU A 134 -6.96 -3.80 0.78
N ILE A 135 -8.10 -4.26 0.24
CA ILE A 135 -8.97 -3.43 -0.61
C ILE A 135 -9.52 -2.24 0.19
N LEU A 136 -9.98 -2.45 1.43
CA LEU A 136 -10.47 -1.38 2.29
C LEU A 136 -9.36 -0.35 2.58
N SER A 137 -8.17 -0.83 2.93
CA SER A 137 -7.01 0.03 3.17
C SER A 137 -6.68 0.86 1.92
N CYS A 138 -6.62 0.22 0.75
CA CYS A 138 -6.41 0.90 -0.53
C CYS A 138 -7.50 1.96 -0.82
N ALA A 139 -8.77 1.66 -0.51
CA ALA A 139 -9.87 2.58 -0.70
C ALA A 139 -9.71 3.82 0.18
N VAL A 140 -9.33 3.66 1.46
CA VAL A 140 -9.06 4.78 2.38
C VAL A 140 -7.92 5.64 1.84
N TYR A 141 -6.77 5.05 1.52
CA TYR A 141 -5.62 5.82 1.00
C TYR A 141 -5.94 6.58 -0.28
N LYS A 142 -6.63 5.95 -1.25
CA LYS A 142 -7.00 6.61 -2.51
C LYS A 142 -8.10 7.66 -2.31
N GLY A 143 -9.02 7.44 -1.38
CA GLY A 143 -10.04 8.41 -0.99
C GLY A 143 -9.42 9.67 -0.37
N THR A 144 -8.45 9.53 0.52
CA THR A 144 -7.72 10.67 1.10
C THR A 144 -7.00 11.48 0.02
N VAL A 145 -6.34 10.81 -0.93
CA VAL A 145 -5.68 11.51 -2.06
C VAL A 145 -6.68 12.29 -2.91
N LEU A 146 -7.85 11.70 -3.20
CA LEU A 146 -8.91 12.37 -3.96
C LEU A 146 -9.41 13.63 -3.23
N LEU A 147 -9.62 13.55 -1.91
CA LEU A 147 -10.02 14.69 -1.09
C LEU A 147 -8.99 15.82 -1.17
N ILE A 148 -7.70 15.50 -1.03
CA ILE A 148 -6.62 16.50 -1.12
C ILE A 148 -6.63 17.20 -2.48
N ILE A 149 -6.81 16.43 -3.58
CA ILE A 149 -6.86 17.01 -4.93
C ILE A 149 -8.07 17.93 -5.08
N TYR A 150 -9.24 17.50 -4.59
CA TYR A 150 -10.45 18.32 -4.63
C TYR A 150 -10.27 19.64 -3.87
N VAL A 151 -9.70 19.60 -2.67
CA VAL A 151 -9.42 20.82 -1.88
C VAL A 151 -8.41 21.72 -2.59
N ALA A 152 -7.36 21.15 -3.20
CA ALA A 152 -6.39 21.91 -3.95
C ALA A 152 -7.01 22.61 -5.18
N ASP A 153 -7.93 21.95 -5.88
CA ASP A 153 -8.64 22.52 -7.03
C ASP A 153 -9.60 23.65 -6.59
N VAL A 154 -10.27 23.50 -5.44
CA VAL A 154 -11.10 24.58 -4.84
C VAL A 154 -10.25 25.79 -4.45
N ILE A 155 -9.11 25.58 -3.79
CA ILE A 155 -8.20 26.66 -3.39
C ILE A 155 -7.65 27.38 -4.63
N ARG A 156 -7.28 26.64 -5.68
CA ARG A 156 -6.83 27.22 -6.96
C ARG A 156 -7.92 28.09 -7.58
N ALA A 157 -9.16 27.62 -7.62
CA ALA A 157 -10.28 28.40 -8.14
C ALA A 157 -10.55 29.68 -7.33
N ALA A 158 -10.40 29.62 -6.00
CA ALA A 158 -10.52 30.80 -5.14
C ALA A 158 -9.39 31.80 -5.35
N LYS A 159 -8.15 31.31 -5.54
CA LYS A 159 -6.98 32.15 -5.83
C LYS A 159 -7.10 32.85 -7.18
N GLU A 160 -7.57 32.14 -8.21
CA GLU A 160 -7.77 32.71 -9.55
C GLU A 160 -8.81 33.84 -9.55
N LYS A 161 -9.89 33.70 -8.77
CA LYS A 161 -10.86 34.80 -8.58
C LYS A 161 -10.25 36.01 -7.88
N ASN A 162 -9.41 35.78 -6.86
CA ASN A 162 -8.75 36.86 -6.13
C ASN A 162 -7.71 37.61 -6.99
N ASP A 163 -6.96 36.86 -7.81
CA ASP A 163 -5.96 37.42 -8.73
C ASP A 163 -6.65 38.22 -9.86
N TYR A 164 -7.81 37.75 -10.36
CA TYR A 164 -8.59 38.47 -11.36
C TYR A 164 -9.15 39.81 -10.84
N CYS A 165 -9.69 39.83 -9.62
CA CYS A 165 -10.20 41.04 -8.96
C CYS A 165 -9.08 42.08 -8.67
N SER A 166 -7.89 41.60 -8.31
CA SER A 166 -6.73 42.47 -8.08
C SER A 166 -6.24 43.11 -9.39
N ARG A 167 -6.24 42.38 -10.51
CA ARG A 167 -5.88 42.92 -11.83
C ARG A 167 -6.88 43.97 -12.34
N SER A 168 -8.18 43.72 -12.21
CA SER A 168 -9.19 44.68 -12.68
C SER A 168 -9.16 46.00 -11.90
N THR A 169 -8.84 45.95 -10.60
CA THR A 169 -8.69 47.15 -9.75
C THR A 169 -7.45 47.98 -10.13
N MET A 170 -6.33 47.31 -10.48
CA MET A 170 -5.13 47.99 -10.98
C MET A 170 -5.33 48.62 -12.36
N GLU A 171 -5.97 47.92 -13.30
CA GLU A 171 -6.26 48.46 -14.64
C GLU A 171 -7.23 49.65 -14.59
N GLY A 172 -8.21 49.61 -13.69
CA GLY A 172 -9.13 50.73 -13.45
C GLY A 172 -8.40 51.98 -12.93
N SER A 173 -7.44 51.80 -12.00
CA SER A 173 -6.65 52.90 -11.44
C SER A 173 -5.68 53.51 -12.47
N LEU A 174 -5.06 52.69 -13.32
CA LEU A 174 -4.15 53.15 -14.38
C LEU A 174 -4.88 53.95 -15.48
N ARG A 175 -6.11 53.56 -15.83
CA ARG A 175 -6.95 54.30 -16.79
C ARG A 175 -7.42 55.66 -16.28
N GLN A 176 -7.50 55.85 -14.95
CA GLN A 176 -7.83 57.16 -14.37
C GLN A 176 -6.63 58.11 -14.36
N MET A 177 -5.40 57.61 -14.14
CA MET A 177 -4.19 58.44 -14.20
C MET A 177 -3.82 58.90 -15.61
N THR A 178 -4.18 58.15 -16.66
CA THR A 178 -3.86 58.49 -18.06
C THR A 178 -4.86 59.46 -18.72
N ARG A 179 -5.94 59.83 -18.03
CA ARG A 179 -6.95 60.80 -18.51
C ARG A 179 -6.78 62.22 -17.95
N HIS A 180 -5.77 62.44 -17.11
CA HIS A 180 -5.32 63.76 -16.68
C HIS A 180 -4.03 64.12 -17.40
#